data_AF-A0A7Y6E656-F1
#
_entry.id   AF-A0A7Y6E656-F1
#
_cell.length_a   1.000
_cell.length_b   1.000
_cell.length_c   1.000
_cell.angle_alpha   90.00
_cell.angle_beta   90.00
_cell.angle_gamma   90.00
#
_symmetry.space_group_name_H-M   'P 1'
#
loop_
_entity.id
_entity.type
_entity.pdbx_description
1 polymer ?
#
loop_
_entity_poly.entity_id
_entity_poly.type
_entity_poly.pdbx_seq_one_letter_code
_entity_poly.pdbx_strand_id
1 'polypeptide(L)'
;MTTCVMTSGNKNSPNPCKDSFTKDGKDVLQQRIDATGTKIDAALKTIHEKSPQARVLLVGYPAILPETGGCPGQLPVAAGDMDYLRGVIRSLNTMIAKSAAAGNATYVDTYAPGIGHDACQPAGTKWVEGILPESPAERAHPNALGHQGMAAAVAAAAGRA
;
A
#
# COMPACT_ATOMS: atom_id res chain seq x y z
N MET A 1 -8.37 4.76 -5.22
CA MET A 1 -7.78 5.99 -5.78
C MET A 1 -8.78 6.79 -6.61
N THR A 2 -9.53 6.18 -7.54
CA THR A 2 -10.54 6.87 -8.38
C THR A 2 -11.49 7.78 -7.60
N THR A 3 -12.09 7.32 -6.50
CA THR A 3 -12.95 8.15 -5.64
C THR A 3 -12.22 9.41 -5.16
N CYS A 4 -11.02 9.27 -4.57
CA CYS A 4 -10.27 10.42 -4.08
C CYS A 4 -9.91 11.42 -5.16
N VAL A 5 -9.57 10.92 -6.36
CA VAL A 5 -9.26 11.79 -7.50
C VAL A 5 -10.50 12.56 -7.95
N MET A 6 -11.63 11.87 -8.10
CA MET A 6 -12.89 12.49 -8.53
C MET A 6 -13.42 13.49 -7.50
N THR A 7 -13.22 13.24 -6.21
CA THR A 7 -13.72 14.13 -5.15
C THR A 7 -12.74 15.25 -4.78
N SER A 8 -11.50 15.23 -5.27
CA SER A 8 -10.45 16.22 -4.97
C SER A 8 -10.86 17.67 -5.29
N GLY A 9 -11.75 17.88 -6.27
CA GLY A 9 -12.27 19.20 -6.64
C GLY A 9 -13.38 19.74 -5.73
N ASN A 10 -13.87 18.96 -4.77
CA ASN A 10 -14.92 19.38 -3.85
C ASN A 10 -14.36 20.36 -2.80
N LYS A 11 -14.57 21.66 -3.04
CA LYS A 11 -14.11 22.74 -2.15
C LYS A 11 -14.90 22.88 -0.84
N ASN A 12 -15.99 22.14 -0.68
CA ASN A 12 -16.84 22.21 0.53
C ASN A 12 -16.34 21.30 1.66
N SER A 13 -15.29 20.51 1.43
CA SER A 13 -14.65 19.68 2.45
C SER A 13 -13.12 19.78 2.35
N PRO A 14 -12.39 19.81 3.48
CA PRO A 14 -10.94 19.68 3.48
C PRO A 14 -10.46 18.25 3.16
N ASN A 15 -11.32 17.24 3.35
CA ASN A 15 -10.98 15.81 3.21
C ASN A 15 -12.06 15.04 2.40
N PRO A 16 -12.37 15.47 1.17
CA PRO A 16 -13.51 14.95 0.42
C PRO A 16 -13.36 13.46 0.06
N CYS A 17 -12.14 12.90 0.03
CA CYS A 17 -11.97 11.46 -0.10
C CYS A 17 -12.35 10.72 1.19
N LYS A 18 -11.80 11.13 2.32
CA LYS A 18 -12.11 10.53 3.62
C LYS A 18 -13.61 10.57 3.88
N ASP A 19 -14.24 11.72 3.69
CA ASP A 19 -15.68 11.90 3.90
C ASP A 19 -16.51 10.91 3.06
N SER A 20 -16.08 10.65 1.82
CA SER A 20 -16.74 9.68 0.94
C SER A 20 -16.64 8.25 1.47
N PHE A 21 -15.52 7.89 2.10
CA PHE A 21 -15.31 6.56 2.69
C PHE A 21 -15.83 6.42 4.12
N THR A 22 -16.20 7.53 4.77
CA THR A 22 -16.73 7.54 6.15
C THR A 22 -18.16 8.06 6.28
N LYS A 23 -18.87 8.30 5.15
CA LYS A 23 -20.19 8.98 5.13
C LYS A 23 -21.23 8.40 6.10
N ASP A 24 -21.20 7.08 6.33
CA ASP A 24 -22.17 6.35 7.16
C ASP A 24 -21.65 6.11 8.59
N GLY A 25 -20.69 6.93 9.05
CA GLY A 25 -20.04 6.82 10.36
C GLY A 25 -19.07 5.64 10.51
N LYS A 26 -18.81 4.92 9.40
CA LYS A 26 -17.90 3.76 9.36
C LYS A 26 -16.87 3.95 8.25
N ASP A 27 -15.62 3.62 8.53
CA ASP A 27 -14.56 3.62 7.52
C ASP A 27 -14.65 2.36 6.65
N VAL A 28 -15.15 2.52 5.43
CA VAL A 28 -15.33 1.43 4.48
C VAL A 28 -13.98 0.84 4.02
N LEU A 29 -12.90 1.63 3.98
CA LEU A 29 -11.59 1.11 3.62
C LEU A 29 -11.02 0.23 4.74
N GLN A 30 -11.17 0.64 6.00
CA GLN A 30 -10.77 -0.19 7.14
C GLN A 30 -11.56 -1.51 7.16
N GLN A 31 -12.88 -1.47 6.96
CA GLN A 31 -13.70 -2.70 6.88
C GLN A 31 -13.24 -3.65 5.76
N ARG A 32 -12.86 -3.09 4.61
CA ARG A 32 -12.33 -3.89 3.50
C ARG A 32 -10.97 -4.50 3.83
N ILE A 33 -10.10 -3.78 4.54
CA ILE A 33 -8.82 -4.30 5.04
C ILE A 33 -9.10 -5.48 5.99
N ASP A 34 -9.99 -5.31 6.97
CA ASP A 34 -10.33 -6.36 7.93
C ASP A 34 -10.90 -7.60 7.24
N ALA A 35 -11.85 -7.42 6.31
CA ALA A 35 -12.43 -8.50 5.52
C ALA A 35 -11.39 -9.18 4.58
N THR A 36 -10.36 -8.44 4.15
CA THR A 36 -9.27 -9.00 3.37
C THR A 36 -8.34 -9.85 4.23
N GLY A 37 -8.11 -9.45 5.49
CA GLY A 37 -7.33 -10.25 6.45
C GLY A 37 -7.89 -11.66 6.61
N THR A 38 -9.21 -11.80 6.79
CA THR A 38 -9.86 -13.13 6.87
C THR A 38 -9.59 -13.99 5.62
N LYS A 39 -9.51 -13.38 4.44
CA LYS A 39 -9.20 -14.10 3.19
C LYS A 39 -7.73 -14.50 3.09
N ILE A 40 -6.82 -13.63 3.54
CA ILE A 40 -5.39 -13.93 3.61
C ILE A 40 -5.15 -15.08 4.59
N ASP A 41 -5.77 -15.06 5.78
CA ASP A 41 -5.64 -16.13 6.77
C ASP A 41 -6.10 -17.48 6.21
N ALA A 42 -7.24 -17.50 5.51
CA ALA A 42 -7.74 -18.69 4.82
C ALA A 42 -6.76 -19.19 3.74
N ALA A 43 -6.16 -18.28 2.97
CA ALA A 43 -5.17 -18.64 1.94
C ALA A 43 -3.90 -19.24 2.58
N LEU A 44 -3.38 -18.65 3.66
CA LEU A 44 -2.23 -19.18 4.39
C LEU A 44 -2.50 -20.58 4.95
N LYS A 45 -3.69 -20.80 5.50
CA LYS A 45 -4.13 -22.14 5.93
C LYS A 45 -4.11 -23.15 4.78
N THR A 46 -4.70 -22.79 3.64
CA THR A 46 -4.70 -23.67 2.45
C THR A 46 -3.29 -23.95 1.91
N ILE A 47 -2.38 -22.98 1.97
CA ILE A 47 -0.98 -23.19 1.57
C ILE A 47 -0.35 -24.26 2.45
N HIS A 48 -0.47 -24.16 3.76
CA HIS A 48 0.13 -25.12 4.70
C HIS A 48 -0.54 -26.49 4.67
N GLU A 49 -1.84 -26.57 4.38
CA GLU A 49 -2.52 -27.86 4.13
C GLU A 49 -1.95 -28.58 2.90
N LYS A 50 -1.64 -27.84 1.84
CA LYS A 50 -1.10 -28.39 0.58
C LYS A 50 0.41 -28.60 0.62
N SER A 51 1.12 -27.80 1.42
CA SER A 51 2.58 -27.83 1.54
C SER A 51 2.97 -27.54 2.99
N PRO A 52 2.92 -28.56 3.88
CA PRO A 52 3.14 -28.38 5.32
C PRO A 52 4.53 -27.87 5.69
N GLN A 53 5.49 -27.96 4.77
CA GLN A 53 6.87 -27.51 4.95
C GLN A 53 7.19 -26.23 4.15
N ALA A 54 6.20 -25.59 3.52
CA ALA A 54 6.43 -24.38 2.76
C ALA A 54 6.88 -23.24 3.67
N ARG A 55 7.97 -22.56 3.28
CA ARG A 55 8.28 -21.23 3.81
C ARG A 55 7.51 -20.19 3.01
N VAL A 56 6.54 -19.55 3.66
CA VAL A 56 5.69 -18.53 3.04
C VAL A 56 6.22 -17.15 3.37
N LEU A 57 6.45 -16.33 2.34
CA LEU A 57 6.78 -14.91 2.47
C LEU A 57 5.56 -14.09 2.07
N LEU A 58 5.00 -13.31 3.00
CA LEU A 58 3.86 -12.45 2.74
C LEU A 58 4.33 -11.01 2.61
N VAL A 59 4.32 -10.50 1.38
CA VAL A 59 4.94 -9.22 1.01
C VAL A 59 3.98 -8.06 1.26
N GLY A 60 4.45 -7.04 1.98
CA GLY A 60 3.71 -5.80 2.20
C GLY A 60 3.72 -4.87 0.98
N TYR A 61 3.02 -3.74 1.10
CA TYR A 61 3.00 -2.64 0.14
C TYR A 61 4.06 -1.59 0.46
N PRO A 62 4.72 -1.00 -0.55
CA PRO A 62 5.67 0.08 -0.34
C PRO A 62 4.99 1.37 0.11
N ALA A 63 5.77 2.34 0.58
CA ALA A 63 5.27 3.69 0.79
C ALA A 63 4.86 4.31 -0.56
N ILE A 64 3.56 4.64 -0.68
CA ILE A 64 3.01 5.28 -1.89
C ILE A 64 3.04 6.81 -1.76
N LEU A 65 2.89 7.31 -0.54
CA LEU A 65 2.81 8.73 -0.21
C LEU A 65 4.00 9.11 0.69
N PRO A 66 4.47 10.36 0.62
CA PRO A 66 5.51 10.86 1.49
C PRO A 66 5.01 10.88 2.93
N GLU A 67 5.90 10.67 3.89
CA GLU A 67 5.57 10.58 5.32
C GLU A 67 4.89 11.84 5.87
N THR A 68 5.13 12.98 5.23
CA THR A 68 4.52 14.27 5.55
C THR A 68 4.18 15.05 4.28
N GLY A 69 3.26 16.01 4.39
CA GLY A 69 2.90 16.89 3.29
C GLY A 69 2.01 16.26 2.22
N GLY A 70 2.04 16.87 1.03
CA GLY A 70 1.21 16.55 -0.13
C GLY A 70 2.00 15.99 -1.31
N CYS A 71 1.28 15.69 -2.39
CA CYS A 71 1.85 15.14 -3.63
C CYS A 71 1.40 15.90 -4.88
N PRO A 72 1.60 17.24 -4.92
CA PRO A 72 1.06 18.06 -6.00
C PRO A 72 1.61 17.61 -7.37
N GLY A 73 0.74 17.57 -8.38
CA GLY A 73 1.10 17.20 -9.76
C GLY A 73 1.19 15.69 -10.02
N GLN A 74 1.61 14.88 -9.04
CA GLN A 74 1.74 13.43 -9.20
C GLN A 74 0.46 12.68 -8.78
N LEU A 75 -0.18 13.11 -7.68
CA LEU A 75 -1.45 12.56 -7.21
C LEU A 75 -2.46 13.69 -7.02
N PRO A 76 -3.49 13.81 -7.89
CA PRO A 76 -4.55 14.80 -7.77
C PRO A 76 -5.56 14.39 -6.68
N VAL A 77 -5.12 14.45 -5.42
CA VAL A 77 -5.95 14.22 -4.22
C VAL A 77 -5.91 15.47 -3.34
N ALA A 78 -6.96 15.72 -2.56
CA ALA A 78 -6.99 16.89 -1.68
C ALA A 78 -5.92 16.75 -0.58
N ALA A 79 -5.30 17.88 -0.20
CA ALA A 79 -4.21 17.87 0.77
C ALA A 79 -4.62 17.28 2.13
N GLY A 80 -5.85 17.51 2.58
CA GLY A 80 -6.37 16.97 3.84
C GLY A 80 -6.61 15.45 3.81
N ASP A 81 -6.68 14.83 2.64
CA ASP A 81 -6.82 13.38 2.49
C ASP A 81 -5.49 12.62 2.60
N MET A 82 -4.34 13.31 2.60
CA MET A 82 -3.02 12.67 2.57
C MET A 82 -2.74 11.83 3.82
N ASP A 83 -3.05 12.36 5.01
CA ASP A 83 -2.89 11.62 6.27
C ASP A 83 -3.80 10.39 6.32
N TYR A 84 -5.03 10.52 5.82
CA TYR A 84 -5.98 9.43 5.75
C TYR A 84 -5.46 8.30 4.85
N LEU A 85 -5.00 8.64 3.64
CA LEU A 85 -4.49 7.66 2.68
C LEU A 85 -3.19 7.00 3.15
N ARG A 86 -2.28 7.75 3.81
CA ARG A 86 -1.12 7.15 4.50
C ARG A 86 -1.56 6.15 5.56
N GLY A 87 -2.55 6.53 6.39
CA GLY A 87 -3.14 5.67 7.40
C GLY A 87 -3.69 4.37 6.80
N VAL A 88 -4.39 4.44 5.67
CA VAL A 88 -4.95 3.26 4.98
C VAL A 88 -3.84 2.29 4.55
N ILE A 89 -2.74 2.75 3.95
CA ILE A 89 -1.63 1.86 3.54
C ILE A 89 -0.93 1.25 4.76
N ARG A 90 -0.77 2.02 5.84
CA ARG A 90 -0.21 1.49 7.10
C ARG A 90 -1.12 0.46 7.76
N SER A 91 -2.44 0.69 7.79
CA SER A 91 -3.42 -0.28 8.26
C SER A 91 -3.39 -1.57 7.44
N LEU A 92 -3.26 -1.45 6.11
CA LEU A 92 -3.13 -2.61 5.22
C LEU A 92 -1.87 -3.43 5.54
N ASN A 93 -0.70 -2.79 5.64
CA ASN A 93 0.54 -3.47 6.01
C ASN A 93 0.50 -4.06 7.42
N THR A 94 -0.14 -3.38 8.37
CA THR A 94 -0.34 -3.90 9.73
C THR A 94 -1.19 -5.16 9.73
N MET A 95 -2.27 -5.18 8.93
CA MET A 95 -3.10 -6.37 8.77
C MET A 95 -2.30 -7.52 8.15
N ILE A 96 -1.54 -7.27 7.08
CA ILE A 96 -0.70 -8.26 6.42
C ILE A 96 0.32 -8.85 7.40
N ALA A 97 0.99 -8.01 8.20
CA ALA A 97 1.95 -8.47 9.20
C ALA A 97 1.30 -9.35 10.28
N LYS A 98 0.10 -8.99 10.75
CA LYS A 98 -0.68 -9.80 11.70
C LYS A 98 -1.06 -11.17 11.12
N SER A 99 -1.59 -11.19 9.89
CA SER A 99 -1.93 -12.43 9.19
C SER A 99 -0.69 -13.31 8.96
N ALA A 100 0.45 -12.72 8.60
CA ALA A 100 1.70 -13.47 8.45
C ALA A 100 2.10 -14.16 9.76
N ALA A 101 2.11 -13.41 10.87
CA ALA A 101 2.45 -13.95 12.19
C ALA A 101 1.49 -15.07 12.62
N ALA A 102 0.17 -14.89 12.42
CA ALA A 102 -0.83 -15.90 12.78
C ALA A 102 -0.79 -17.15 11.88
N GLY A 103 -0.44 -16.98 10.60
CA GLY A 103 -0.44 -18.04 9.58
C GLY A 103 0.91 -18.70 9.34
N ASN A 104 1.86 -18.60 10.27
CA ASN A 104 3.22 -19.15 10.13
C ASN A 104 3.89 -18.75 8.79
N ALA A 105 3.85 -17.45 8.49
CA ALA A 105 4.51 -16.84 7.35
C ALA A 105 5.42 -15.70 7.80
N THR A 106 6.42 -15.36 6.99
CA THR A 106 7.30 -14.22 7.22
C THR A 106 6.72 -12.98 6.54
N TYR A 107 6.46 -11.92 7.30
CA TYR A 107 6.15 -10.61 6.72
C TYR A 107 7.40 -10.02 6.07
N VAL A 108 7.29 -9.61 4.81
CA VAL A 108 8.35 -8.88 4.10
C VAL A 108 7.97 -7.41 4.03
N ASP A 109 8.67 -6.58 4.81
CA ASP A 109 8.45 -5.14 4.82
C ASP A 109 9.04 -4.48 3.58
N THR A 110 8.18 -3.90 2.77
CA THR A 110 8.55 -3.06 1.61
C THR A 110 8.24 -1.58 1.87
N TYR A 111 7.55 -1.26 2.97
CA TYR A 111 7.15 0.11 3.30
C TYR A 111 8.33 0.93 3.79
N ALA A 112 9.02 0.46 4.84
CA ALA A 112 10.17 1.16 5.41
C ALA A 112 11.28 1.46 4.38
N PRO A 113 11.75 0.50 3.55
CA PRO A 113 12.75 0.81 2.52
C PRO A 113 12.19 1.64 1.36
N GLY A 114 10.86 1.74 1.21
CA GLY A 114 10.22 2.60 0.22
C GLY A 114 10.02 4.06 0.68
N ILE A 115 10.28 4.39 1.94
CA ILE A 115 10.22 5.78 2.42
C ILE A 115 11.27 6.61 1.68
N GLY A 116 10.85 7.75 1.12
CA GLY A 116 11.71 8.57 0.25
C GLY A 116 11.77 8.07 -1.20
N HIS A 117 11.00 7.04 -1.54
CA HIS A 117 10.76 6.55 -2.89
C HIS A 117 9.26 6.54 -3.25
N ASP A 118 8.47 7.36 -2.57
CA ASP A 118 7.04 7.51 -2.81
C ASP A 118 6.74 8.16 -4.18
N ALA A 119 5.45 8.23 -4.53
CA ALA A 119 5.01 8.72 -5.85
C ALA A 119 5.29 10.21 -6.10
N CYS A 120 5.70 10.98 -5.09
CA CYS A 120 5.96 12.41 -5.19
C CYS A 120 7.44 12.71 -5.45
N GLN A 121 8.29 11.68 -5.44
CA GLN A 121 9.71 11.79 -5.76
C GLN A 121 9.89 11.94 -7.28
N PRO A 122 11.01 12.54 -7.72
CA PRO A 122 11.30 12.65 -9.15
C PRO A 122 11.50 11.26 -9.80
N ALA A 123 11.29 11.20 -11.12
CA ALA A 123 11.69 10.06 -11.93
C ALA A 123 13.16 9.72 -11.71
N GLY A 124 13.47 8.42 -11.64
CA GLY A 124 14.80 7.93 -11.23
C GLY A 124 14.98 7.75 -9.72
N THR A 125 14.08 8.30 -8.90
CA THR A 125 14.05 8.07 -7.43
C THR A 125 12.77 7.35 -7.01
N LYS A 126 11.60 7.77 -7.52
CA LYS A 126 10.31 7.16 -7.14
C LYS A 126 10.25 5.67 -7.47
N TRP A 127 9.72 4.89 -6.55
CA TRP A 127 9.37 3.48 -6.72
C TRP A 127 7.95 3.32 -7.24
N VAL A 128 7.05 4.24 -6.91
CA VAL A 128 5.63 4.19 -7.27
C VAL A 128 5.32 5.30 -8.26
N GLU A 129 4.56 5.03 -9.31
CA GLU A 129 4.12 6.06 -10.25
C GLU A 129 2.90 6.84 -9.73
N GLY A 130 2.76 8.08 -10.18
CA GLY A 130 1.57 8.90 -9.97
C GLY A 130 0.34 8.41 -10.75
N ILE A 131 -0.67 9.28 -10.87
CA ILE A 131 -1.86 9.02 -11.71
C ILE A 131 -1.56 9.19 -13.20
N LEU A 132 -0.54 9.97 -13.54
CA LEU A 132 0.02 10.03 -14.89
C LEU A 132 1.44 9.45 -14.80
N PRO A 133 1.62 8.15 -15.10
CA PRO A 133 2.93 7.52 -15.03
C PRO A 133 3.94 8.18 -15.97
N GLU A 134 5.16 8.37 -15.47
CA GLU A 134 6.32 8.87 -16.23
C GLU A 134 7.25 7.73 -16.69
N SER A 135 6.88 6.49 -16.36
CA SER A 135 7.54 5.27 -16.78
C SER A 135 6.50 4.19 -17.16
N PRO A 136 6.90 3.07 -17.81
CA PRO A 136 5.99 1.96 -18.12
C PRO A 136 5.51 1.22 -16.86
N ALA A 137 4.50 1.77 -16.18
CA ALA A 137 3.80 1.16 -15.06
C ALA A 137 2.32 1.60 -15.05
N GLU A 138 1.49 0.87 -14.31
CA GLU A 138 0.09 1.27 -14.09
C GLU A 138 0.01 2.40 -13.04
N ARG A 139 -1.07 3.19 -13.08
CA ARG A 139 -1.30 4.30 -12.15
C ARG A 139 -1.21 3.84 -10.70
N ALA A 140 -0.46 4.56 -9.87
CA ALA A 140 -0.26 4.24 -8.46
C ALA A 140 0.37 2.86 -8.17
N HIS A 141 1.06 2.25 -9.15
CA HIS A 141 1.78 0.99 -8.97
C HIS A 141 3.29 1.19 -8.98
N PRO A 142 4.06 0.23 -8.43
CA PRO A 142 5.51 0.23 -8.55
C PRO A 142 5.97 0.28 -10.01
N ASN A 143 6.99 1.08 -10.29
CA ASN A 143 7.74 1.03 -11.55
C ASN A 143 8.88 0.00 -11.45
N ALA A 144 9.76 -0.03 -12.46
CA ALA A 144 10.90 -0.95 -12.49
C ALA A 144 11.81 -0.81 -11.26
N LEU A 145 12.09 0.41 -10.79
CA LEU A 145 12.89 0.64 -9.58
C LEU A 145 12.16 0.14 -8.33
N GLY A 146 10.85 0.38 -8.23
CA GLY A 146 10.03 -0.14 -7.15
C GLY A 146 10.00 -1.66 -7.10
N HIS A 147 9.84 -2.33 -8.24
CA HIS A 147 9.94 -3.78 -8.33
C HIS A 147 11.32 -4.30 -7.94
N GLN A 148 12.41 -3.61 -8.28
CA GLN A 148 13.77 -3.97 -7.85
C GLN A 148 13.94 -3.82 -6.33
N GLY A 149 13.49 -2.71 -5.74
CA GLY A 149 13.55 -2.48 -4.30
C GLY A 149 12.75 -3.52 -3.51
N MET A 150 11.53 -3.81 -3.96
CA MET A 150 10.70 -4.87 -3.38
C MET A 150 11.33 -6.26 -3.55
N ALA A 151 11.93 -6.55 -4.71
CA ALA A 151 12.63 -7.81 -4.94
C ALA A 151 13.84 -7.97 -4.01
N ALA A 152 14.58 -6.90 -3.72
CA ALA A 152 15.68 -6.92 -2.77
C ALA A 152 15.19 -7.26 -1.34
N ALA A 153 14.08 -6.67 -0.90
CA ALA A 153 13.47 -6.99 0.40
C ALA A 153 13.03 -8.47 0.47
N VAL A 154 12.43 -8.99 -0.59
CA VAL A 154 12.05 -10.42 -0.69
C VAL A 154 13.27 -11.33 -0.70
N ALA A 155 14.32 -11.00 -1.45
CA ALA A 155 15.55 -11.78 -1.52
C ALA A 155 16.24 -11.87 -0.16
N ALA A 156 16.33 -10.73 0.56
CA ALA A 156 16.84 -10.68 1.92
C ALA A 156 16.04 -11.56 2.88
N ALA A 157 14.71 -11.46 2.87
CA ALA A 157 13.84 -12.33 3.68
C ALA A 157 13.93 -13.81 3.29
N ALA A 158 14.21 -14.10 2.02
CA ALA A 158 14.43 -15.45 1.53
C ALA A 158 15.80 -16.02 1.92
N GLY A 159 16.71 -15.23 2.51
CA GLY A 159 18.08 -15.67 2.80
C GLY A 159 18.94 -15.85 1.55
N ARG A 160 18.59 -15.15 0.46
CA ARG A 160 19.39 -15.07 -0.77
C ARG A 160 20.03 -13.69 -0.79
N ALA A 161 21.17 -13.55 -0.12
CA ALA A 161 22.05 -12.38 -0.23
C ALA A 161 23.18 -12.68 -1.21
#